data_AF-A0A1Q6TU20-F1
#
_entry.id   AF-A0A1Q6TU20-F1
#
_cell.length_a   1.000
_cell.length_b   1.000
_cell.length_c   1.000
_cell.angle_alpha   90.00
_cell.angle_beta   90.00
_cell.angle_gamma   90.00
#
_symmetry.space_group_name_H-M   'P 1'
#
loop_
_entity.id
_entity.type
_entity.pdbx_description
1 polymer ?
#
loop_
_entity_poly.entity_id
_entity_poly.type
_entity_poly.pdbx_seq_one_letter_code
_entity_poly.pdbx_strand_id
1 'polypeptide(L)'
;MERKSFLVTELLCLFLGLLGAHRFYTGYIGLGILQLLTLGGCGIWSLIDFVMISLDKYKDANGQELMEYNQCIGYGLILLSAVVTILCIIF
;
A
#
# COMPACT_ATOMS: atom_id res chain seq x y z
N MET A 1 -22.38 -1.63 -1.21
CA MET A 1 -21.07 -0.97 -1.32
C MET A 1 -20.05 -2.09 -1.52
N GLU A 2 -19.27 -2.03 -2.60
CA GLU A 2 -18.28 -3.05 -2.93
C GLU A 2 -17.07 -2.90 -2.02
N ARG A 3 -16.72 -3.95 -1.26
CA ARG A 3 -15.50 -3.96 -0.45
C ARG A 3 -14.28 -4.00 -1.36
N LYS A 4 -13.22 -3.29 -0.98
CA LYS A 4 -11.98 -3.24 -1.73
C LYS A 4 -11.10 -4.44 -1.40
N SER A 5 -10.45 -5.01 -2.40
CA SER A 5 -9.61 -6.21 -2.23
C SER A 5 -8.27 -5.83 -1.59
N PHE A 6 -7.86 -6.60 -0.59
CA PHE A 6 -6.58 -6.44 0.10
C PHE A 6 -5.40 -6.57 -0.88
N LEU A 7 -5.35 -7.69 -1.61
CA LEU A 7 -4.26 -7.98 -2.55
C LEU A 7 -4.10 -6.91 -3.63
N VAL A 8 -5.21 -6.40 -4.17
CA VAL A 8 -5.18 -5.34 -5.18
C VAL A 8 -4.60 -4.05 -4.60
N THR A 9 -5.01 -3.70 -3.39
CA THR A 9 -4.54 -2.49 -2.70
C THR A 9 -3.04 -2.56 -2.41
N GLU A 10 -2.57 -3.71 -1.92
CA GLU A 10 -1.17 -3.95 -1.60
C GLU A 10 -0.28 -3.97 -2.86
N LEU A 11 -0.72 -4.65 -3.93
CA LEU A 11 -0.03 -4.66 -5.22
C LEU A 11 0.05 -3.23 -5.81
N LEU A 12 -1.04 -2.46 -5.76
CA LEU A 12 -1.02 -1.05 -6.18
C LEU A 12 -0.03 -0.22 -5.36
N CYS A 13 0.06 -0.47 -4.06
CA CYS A 13 1.02 0.22 -3.20
C CYS A 13 2.46 -0.18 -3.52
N LEU A 14 2.72 -1.42 -3.91
CA LEU A 14 4.07 -1.92 -4.21
C LEU A 14 4.58 -1.40 -5.56
N PHE A 15 3.75 -1.41 -6.61
CA PHE A 15 4.14 -0.95 -7.95
C PHE A 15 3.94 0.56 -8.16
N LEU A 16 2.85 1.12 -7.64
CA LEU A 16 2.46 2.52 -7.84
C LEU A 16 2.40 3.32 -6.53
N GLY A 17 3.10 2.87 -5.48
CA GLY A 17 3.10 3.53 -4.17
C GLY A 17 3.58 4.97 -4.23
N LEU A 18 4.67 5.25 -4.95
CA LEU A 18 5.19 6.61 -5.15
C LEU A 18 4.17 7.54 -5.81
N LEU A 19 3.29 6.99 -6.66
CA LEU A 19 2.20 7.72 -7.31
C LEU A 19 0.93 7.81 -6.44
N GLY A 20 0.87 7.08 -5.31
CA GLY A 20 -0.29 7.06 -4.42
C GLY A 20 -1.54 6.37 -5.00
N ALA A 21 -1.37 5.47 -5.98
CA ALA A 21 -2.50 4.81 -6.66
C ALA A 21 -3.42 4.03 -5.70
N HIS A 22 -2.86 3.40 -4.67
CA HIS A 22 -3.61 2.68 -3.64
C HIS A 22 -4.59 3.59 -2.89
N ARG A 23 -4.24 4.86 -2.66
CA ARG A 23 -5.14 5.84 -2.00
C ARG A 23 -6.33 6.24 -2.87
N PHE A 24 -6.14 6.30 -4.19
CA PHE A 24 -7.26 6.52 -5.11
C PHE A 24 -8.21 5.32 -5.14
N TYR A 25 -7.67 4.09 -5.06
CA TYR A 25 -8.47 2.86 -5.00
C TYR A 25 -9.27 2.73 -3.70
N THR A 26 -8.69 3.13 -2.57
CA THR A 26 -9.32 3.04 -1.24
C THR A 26 -10.22 4.24 -0.92
N GLY A 27 -10.31 5.22 -1.82
CA GLY A 27 -11.21 6.37 -1.71
C GLY A 27 -10.61 7.60 -1.03
N TYR A 28 -9.35 7.56 -0.61
CA TYR A 28 -8.62 8.71 -0.05
C TYR A 28 -8.06 9.63 -1.14
N ILE A 29 -8.93 10.17 -1.97
CA ILE A 29 -8.55 11.01 -3.12
C ILE A 29 -7.75 12.24 -2.67
N GLY A 30 -8.17 12.93 -1.60
CA GLY A 30 -7.46 14.11 -1.10
C GLY A 30 -6.02 13.82 -0.64
N LEU A 31 -5.82 12.70 0.08
CA LEU A 31 -4.48 12.27 0.49
C LEU A 31 -3.66 11.75 -0.69
N GLY A 32 -4.29 11.11 -1.69
CA GLY A 32 -3.62 10.71 -2.93
C GLY A 32 -3.09 11.90 -3.73
N ILE A 33 -3.87 12.98 -3.84
CA ILE A 33 -3.44 14.23 -4.48
C ILE A 33 -2.29 14.89 -3.70
N LEU A 34 -2.37 14.92 -2.36
CA LEU A 34 -1.29 15.44 -1.53
C LEU A 34 -0.01 14.61 -1.68
N GLN A 35 -0.13 13.29 -1.78
CA GLN A 35 0.98 12.39 -2.03
C GLN A 35 1.61 12.65 -3.40
N LEU A 36 0.81 12.90 -4.45
CA LEU A 36 1.34 13.29 -5.77
C LEU A 36 2.04 14.65 -5.75
N LEU A 37 1.47 15.65 -5.09
CA LEU A 37 2.06 16.98 -4.95
C LEU A 37 3.39 16.94 -4.18
N THR A 38 3.54 16.01 -3.25
CA THR A 38 4.77 15.78 -2.49
C THR A 38 5.72 14.78 -3.18
N LEU A 39 5.43 14.39 -4.42
CA LEU A 39 6.17 13.35 -5.18
C LEU A 39 6.38 12.07 -4.37
N GLY A 40 5.37 11.67 -3.60
CA GLY A 40 5.38 10.46 -2.78
C GLY A 40 6.22 10.58 -1.50
N GLY A 41 6.64 11.78 -1.09
CA GLY A 41 7.39 12.00 0.14
C GLY A 41 8.73 11.26 0.22
N CYS A 42 9.40 11.05 -0.93
CA CYS A 42 10.62 10.25 -1.06
C CYS A 42 10.41 8.74 -0.79
N GLY A 43 9.18 8.23 -0.98
CA GLY A 43 8.85 6.81 -0.80
C GLY A 43 8.52 6.40 0.64
N ILE A 44 8.73 7.31 1.61
CA ILE A 44 8.41 7.06 3.03
C ILE A 44 6.91 6.85 3.23
N TRP A 45 6.07 7.64 2.54
CA TRP A 45 4.62 7.49 2.61
C TRP A 45 4.16 6.11 2.14
N SER A 46 4.68 5.69 0.99
CA SER A 46 4.39 4.38 0.40
C SER A 46 4.85 3.25 1.31
N LEU A 47 5.99 3.39 1.98
CA LEU A 47 6.51 2.40 2.92
C LEU A 47 5.61 2.24 4.14
N ILE A 48 5.18 3.36 4.74
CA ILE A 48 4.27 3.34 5.89
C ILE A 48 2.93 2.72 5.50
N ASP A 49 2.37 3.13 4.37
CA ASP A 49 1.10 2.59 3.87
C ASP A 49 1.21 1.09 3.58
N PHE A 50 2.30 0.65 2.97
CA PHE A 50 2.54 -0.76 2.68
C PHE A 50 2.57 -1.61 3.96
N VAL A 51 3.26 -1.16 5.00
CA VAL A 51 3.28 -1.85 6.31
C VAL A 51 1.88 -1.83 6.95
N MET A 52 1.17 -0.71 6.90
CA MET A 52 -0.18 -0.61 7.46
C MET A 52 -1.19 -1.53 6.78
N ILE A 53 -1.14 -1.63 5.44
CA ILE A 53 -1.97 -2.53 4.65
C ILE A 53 -1.67 -3.97 5.07
N SER A 54 -0.39 -4.35 5.03
CA SER A 54 0.07 -5.71 5.32
C SER A 54 -0.22 -6.20 6.75
N LEU A 55 -0.38 -5.27 7.71
CA LEU A 55 -0.71 -5.58 9.10
C LEU A 55 -2.22 -5.51 9.40
N ASP A 56 -3.07 -5.38 8.38
CA ASP A 56 -4.52 -5.21 8.54
C ASP A 56 -4.91 -4.00 9.41
N LYS A 57 -4.07 -2.96 9.38
CA LYS A 57 -4.31 -1.68 10.05
C LYS A 57 -4.82 -0.60 9.12
N TYR A 58 -4.95 -0.91 7.83
CA TYR A 58 -5.42 0.01 6.81
C TYR A 58 -6.91 -0.18 6.55
N LYS A 59 -7.68 0.90 6.67
CA LYS A 59 -9.11 0.94 6.38
C LYS A 59 -9.36 1.78 5.14
N ASP A 60 -10.46 1.52 4.44
CA ASP A 60 -10.88 2.37 3.32
C ASP A 60 -11.52 3.69 3.80
N ALA A 61 -11.81 4.59 2.87
CA ALA A 61 -12.46 5.88 3.18
C ALA A 61 -13.87 5.74 3.80
N ASN A 62 -14.48 4.55 3.69
CA ASN A 62 -15.77 4.22 4.30
C ASN A 62 -15.60 3.54 5.68
N GLY A 63 -14.37 3.45 6.19
CA GLY A 63 -14.03 2.80 7.45
C GLY A 63 -14.12 1.26 7.41
N GLN A 64 -14.23 0.66 6.23
CA GLN A 64 -14.29 -0.78 6.04
C GLN A 64 -12.89 -1.38 5.96
N GLU A 65 -12.78 -2.63 6.42
CA GLU A 65 -11.57 -3.45 6.25
C GLU A 65 -11.49 -4.00 4.82
N LEU A 66 -10.27 -4.30 4.39
CA LEU A 66 -10.02 -4.86 3.06
C LEU A 66 -10.48 -6.32 3.01
N MET A 67 -11.12 -6.69 1.90
CA MET A 67 -11.68 -8.03 1.70
C MET A 67 -10.57 -9.05 1.44
N GLU A 68 -10.78 -10.29 1.91
CA GLU A 68 -9.87 -11.43 1.71
C GLU A 68 -8.45 -11.22 2.24
N TYR A 69 -8.31 -10.48 3.35
CA TYR A 69 -7.03 -10.39 4.05
C TYR A 69 -6.56 -11.76 4.55
N ASN A 70 -5.29 -12.08 4.28
CA ASN A 70 -4.60 -13.23 4.84
C ASN A 70 -3.24 -12.77 5.38
N GLN A 71 -3.05 -12.88 6.70
CA GLN A 71 -1.82 -12.46 7.36
C GLN A 71 -0.57 -13.12 6.77
N CYS A 72 -0.65 -14.40 6.37
CA CYS A 72 0.50 -15.10 5.77
C CYS A 72 0.91 -14.46 4.44
N ILE A 73 -0.06 -13.99 3.65
CA ILE A 73 0.21 -13.33 2.38
C ILE A 73 0.80 -11.94 2.63
N GLY A 74 0.23 -11.16 3.54
CA GLY A 74 0.76 -9.83 3.89
C GLY A 74 2.20 -9.89 4.40
N TYR A 75 2.50 -10.77 5.37
CA TYR A 75 3.89 -10.96 5.83
C TYR A 75 4.81 -11.50 4.73
N GLY A 76 4.31 -12.40 3.87
CA GLY A 76 5.06 -12.93 2.74
C GLY A 76 5.44 -11.85 1.73
N LEU A 77 4.51 -10.94 1.40
CA LEU A 77 4.74 -9.83 0.48
C LEU A 77 5.67 -8.76 1.09
N ILE A 78 5.58 -8.49 2.40
CA ILE A 78 6.57 -7.64 3.08
C ILE A 78 7.97 -8.23 2.98
N LEU A 79 8.13 -9.51 3.32
CA LEU A 79 9.44 -10.16 3.27
C LEU A 79 9.98 -10.18 1.84
N LEU A 80 9.14 -10.48 0.86
CA LEU A 80 9.51 -10.49 -0.55
C LEU A 80 9.97 -9.10 -1.01
N SER A 81 9.19 -8.04 -0.74
CA SER A 81 9.53 -6.68 -1.16
C SER A 81 10.78 -6.16 -0.46
N ALA A 82 10.98 -6.49 0.83
CA ALA A 82 12.18 -6.16 1.57
C ALA A 82 13.42 -6.85 0.98
N VAL A 83 13.35 -8.16 0.69
CA VAL A 83 14.46 -8.91 0.06
C VAL A 83 14.82 -8.31 -1.30
N VAL A 84 13.82 -8.04 -2.16
CA VAL A 84 14.05 -7.43 -3.47
C VAL A 84 14.70 -6.05 -3.32
N THR A 85 14.22 -5.22 -2.40
CA THR A 85 14.78 -3.88 -2.15
C THR A 85 16.24 -3.95 -1.67
N ILE A 86 16.55 -4.88 -0.76
CA ILE A 86 17.92 -5.08 -0.25
C ILE A 86 18.85 -5.54 -1.38
N LEU A 87 18.41 -6.48 -2.21
CA LEU A 87 19.18 -6.94 -3.37
C LEU A 87 19.46 -5.80 -4.35
N CYS A 88 18.47 -4.95 -4.64
CA CYS A 88 18.64 -3.77 -5.51
C CYS A 88 19.58 -2.69 -4.94
N ILE A 89 19.88 -2.71 -3.64
CA ILE A 89 20.83 -1.77 -3.01
C ILE A 89 22.25 -2.33 -3.03
N ILE A 90 22.39 -3.66 -2.99
CA ILE A 90 23.69 -4.36 -2.92
C ILE A 90 24.31 -4.57 -4.32
N PHE A 91 23.48 -4.80 -5.34
CA PHE A 91 23.88 -5.02 -6.74
C PHE A 91 23.65 -3.77 -7.59
#